data_AF-A0A4Q3YJP8-F1
#
_entry.id   AF-A0A4Q3YJP8-F1
#
_cell.length_a   1.000
_cell.length_b   1.000
_cell.length_c   1.000
_cell.angle_alpha   90.00
_cell.angle_beta   90.00
_cell.angle_gamma   90.00
#
_symmetry.space_group_name_H-M   'P 1'
#
loop_
_entity.id
_entity.type
_entity.pdbx_description
1 polymer ?
#
loop_
_entity_poly.entity_id
_entity_poly.type
_entity_poly.pdbx_seq_one_letter_code
_entity_poly.pdbx_strand_id
1 'polypeptide(L)'
;MKSRISTTAVGILAACVIGQGALQRGVIFNQWKKDYSPGQGKLVTGALSPDQMLFALTGLRELVAGILWVRADSFFDSGNYDAILPIVRLVTVLDPRAIDVYATGMWHIGYNFTDEEQRSDRRYIPSALALGKEGAMNNKDTYEMFFETGWMWYHKIDDDYSNSVKWFEDAQKRPDMLVARKNLISNAYERNGQVEESLNALYRLTDNAEEAYKKDTEVFSSRQNKETLENKLDTMVVRTVQRGYWAGKEGRPLKGYDVSPPFDVGFSVKATVIEPRVIRFEGTWNVLPVGTRVRVVLKDEDYPKQEPAGMQWDQSNDVNLDPPKDKTFMQDQLFVKNRRFNRKVDMSKDPTMYPFSSNEYALEFYYNPRSAPPHIQDKFSWNGEGMTDKNFLNTEIRPGQRVVYTKLKLTKDQILRRGEWQDRVPVVKTKNFVDRGGKGSGTEEVTIDIPSLRSGR
;
A
#
# COMPACT_ATOMS: atom_id res chain seq x y z
N MET A 1 -20.95 -41.97 5.56
CA MET A 1 -21.52 -42.71 4.42
C MET A 1 -20.44 -42.78 3.33
N LYS A 2 -19.78 -43.94 3.13
CA LYS A 2 -18.66 -44.07 2.17
C LYS A 2 -19.24 -44.28 0.76
N SER A 3 -19.18 -43.25 -0.08
CA SER A 3 -19.49 -43.36 -1.51
C SER A 3 -18.47 -44.30 -2.17
N ARG A 4 -18.89 -45.49 -2.56
CA ARG A 4 -18.09 -46.38 -3.41
C ARG A 4 -18.24 -45.89 -4.84
N ILE A 5 -17.24 -45.17 -5.33
CA ILE A 5 -17.12 -44.88 -6.77
C ILE A 5 -17.04 -46.24 -7.47
N SER A 6 -18.03 -46.53 -8.33
CA SER A 6 -18.11 -47.77 -9.09
C SER A 6 -16.83 -47.97 -9.91
N THR A 7 -16.26 -49.19 -9.89
CA THR A 7 -15.10 -49.57 -10.70
C THR A 7 -15.31 -49.26 -12.19
N THR A 8 -16.55 -49.27 -12.65
CA THR A 8 -16.96 -48.86 -13.99
C THR A 8 -16.77 -47.36 -14.23
N ALA A 9 -17.06 -46.51 -13.25
CA ALA A 9 -16.85 -45.07 -13.34
C ALA A 9 -15.35 -44.73 -13.39
N VAL A 10 -14.52 -45.43 -12.62
CA VAL A 10 -13.05 -45.29 -12.68
C VAL A 10 -12.53 -45.75 -14.04
N GLY A 11 -13.05 -46.86 -14.58
CA GLY A 11 -12.71 -47.35 -15.92
C GLY A 11 -13.08 -46.39 -17.04
N ILE A 12 -14.26 -45.75 -16.97
CA ILE A 12 -14.70 -44.74 -17.93
C ILE A 12 -13.81 -43.49 -17.84
N LEU A 13 -13.47 -43.04 -16.63
CA LEU A 13 -12.60 -41.88 -16.43
C LEU A 13 -11.19 -42.13 -16.96
N ALA A 14 -10.63 -43.31 -16.71
CA ALA A 14 -9.34 -43.73 -17.28
C ALA A 14 -9.40 -43.80 -18.82
N ALA A 15 -10.48 -44.35 -19.39
CA ALA A 15 -10.67 -44.40 -20.83
C ALA A 15 -10.82 -43.00 -21.45
N CYS A 16 -11.48 -42.06 -20.78
CA CYS A 16 -11.57 -40.67 -21.22
C CYS A 16 -10.21 -39.96 -21.16
N VAL A 17 -9.43 -40.16 -20.10
CA VAL A 17 -8.07 -39.59 -19.98
C VAL A 17 -7.13 -40.15 -21.04
N ILE A 18 -7.17 -41.47 -21.29
CA ILE A 18 -6.37 -42.12 -22.33
C ILE A 18 -6.85 -41.69 -23.73
N GLY A 19 -8.16 -41.63 -23.94
CA GLY A 19 -8.76 -41.17 -25.19
C GLY A 19 -8.41 -39.71 -25.50
N GLN A 20 -8.47 -38.84 -24.50
CA GLN A 20 -8.07 -37.45 -24.60
C GLN A 20 -6.56 -37.30 -24.87
N GLY A 21 -5.71 -38.10 -24.21
CA GLY A 21 -4.27 -38.14 -24.46
C GLY A 21 -3.92 -38.64 -25.88
N ALA A 22 -4.65 -39.63 -26.38
CA ALA A 22 -4.49 -40.15 -27.74
C ALA A 22 -4.94 -39.13 -28.81
N LEU A 23 -6.06 -38.43 -28.58
CA LEU A 23 -6.54 -37.35 -29.44
C LEU A 23 -5.57 -36.16 -29.47
N GLN A 24 -5.05 -35.78 -28.29
CA GLN A 24 -4.03 -34.74 -28.18
C GLN A 24 -2.76 -35.10 -28.92
N ARG A 25 -2.25 -36.33 -28.77
CA ARG A 25 -0.99 -36.74 -29.40
C ARG A 25 -1.14 -37.01 -30.90
N GLY A 26 -2.25 -37.61 -31.31
CA GLY A 26 -2.48 -38.05 -32.69
C GLY A 26 -2.98 -36.96 -33.63
N VAL A 27 -3.83 -36.07 -33.14
CA VAL A 27 -4.51 -35.06 -33.98
C VAL A 27 -4.02 -33.66 -33.62
N ILE A 28 -4.17 -33.25 -32.36
CA ILE A 28 -3.92 -31.86 -31.94
C ILE A 28 -2.44 -31.50 -32.03
N PHE A 29 -1.54 -32.37 -31.56
CA PHE A 29 -0.10 -32.13 -31.56
C PHE A 29 0.50 -32.15 -32.96
N ASN A 30 0.00 -33.00 -33.85
CA ASN A 30 0.45 -33.04 -35.26
C ASN A 30 -0.03 -31.81 -36.04
N GLN A 31 -1.28 -31.38 -35.79
CA GLN A 31 -1.82 -30.13 -36.33
C GLN A 31 -1.03 -28.93 -35.78
N TRP A 32 -0.77 -28.90 -34.47
CA TRP A 32 0.03 -27.86 -33.81
C TRP A 32 1.47 -27.81 -34.34
N LYS A 33 2.13 -28.95 -34.53
CA LYS A 33 3.47 -29.01 -35.09
C LYS A 33 3.49 -28.55 -36.56
N LYS A 34 2.47 -28.88 -37.34
CA LYS A 34 2.33 -28.43 -38.73
C LYS A 34 2.11 -26.92 -38.83
N ASP A 35 1.31 -26.37 -37.92
CA ASP A 35 0.88 -24.97 -37.97
C ASP A 35 1.81 -24.02 -37.17
N TYR A 36 2.60 -24.56 -36.22
CA TYR A 36 3.38 -23.76 -35.25
C TYR A 36 4.81 -24.27 -34.95
N SER A 37 5.35 -25.30 -35.62
CA SER A 37 6.75 -25.69 -35.40
C SER A 37 7.73 -24.67 -35.98
N PRO A 38 8.79 -24.28 -35.25
CA PRO A 38 9.78 -23.34 -35.75
C PRO A 38 10.73 -24.06 -36.70
N GLY A 39 10.31 -24.14 -37.97
CA GLY A 39 11.08 -24.70 -39.07
C GLY A 39 10.87 -23.88 -40.33
N GLN A 40 11.87 -23.05 -40.65
CA GLN A 40 12.00 -22.22 -41.86
C GLN A 40 10.89 -21.19 -42.12
N GLY A 41 11.14 -19.97 -41.65
CA GLY A 41 10.80 -18.77 -42.42
C GLY A 41 9.32 -18.43 -42.52
N LYS A 42 8.70 -18.11 -41.37
CA LYS A 42 7.73 -17.03 -41.16
C LYS A 42 7.20 -17.16 -39.74
N LEU A 43 7.95 -16.62 -38.77
CA LEU A 43 7.34 -16.04 -37.58
C LEU A 43 6.45 -14.90 -38.10
N VAL A 44 5.21 -15.24 -38.41
CA VAL A 44 4.20 -14.31 -38.88
C VAL A 44 4.04 -13.25 -37.79
N THR A 45 4.44 -12.03 -38.16
CA THR A 45 3.97 -10.78 -37.60
C THR A 45 2.47 -10.86 -37.36
N GLY A 46 2.08 -11.03 -36.11
CA GLY A 46 0.71 -11.36 -35.70
C GLY A 46 0.73 -12.45 -34.64
N ALA A 47 1.24 -12.10 -33.45
CA ALA A 47 1.20 -12.97 -32.29
C ALA A 47 -0.22 -13.50 -32.09
N LEU A 48 -0.36 -14.81 -31.86
CA LEU A 48 -1.60 -15.46 -31.46
C LEU A 48 -2.31 -14.59 -30.42
N SER A 49 -3.59 -14.29 -30.63
CA SER A 49 -4.36 -13.63 -29.57
C SER A 49 -4.43 -14.56 -28.36
N PRO A 50 -4.50 -14.01 -27.12
CA PRO A 50 -4.65 -14.82 -25.92
C PRO A 50 -5.74 -15.91 -26.05
N ASP A 51 -6.84 -15.59 -26.76
CA ASP A 51 -7.95 -16.51 -27.03
C ASP A 51 -7.57 -17.71 -27.92
N GLN A 52 -6.67 -17.53 -28.89
CA GLN A 52 -6.19 -18.61 -29.77
C GLN A 52 -5.22 -19.54 -29.03
N MET A 53 -4.40 -18.99 -28.13
CA MET A 53 -3.55 -19.79 -27.24
C MET A 53 -4.38 -20.54 -26.20
N LEU A 54 -5.43 -19.89 -25.68
CA LEU A 54 -6.39 -20.47 -24.74
C LEU A 54 -7.19 -21.63 -25.37
N PHE A 55 -7.62 -21.49 -26.63
CA PHE A 55 -8.33 -22.54 -27.38
C PHE A 55 -7.48 -23.82 -27.55
N ALA A 56 -6.17 -23.67 -27.82
CA ALA A 56 -5.24 -24.79 -27.96
C ALA A 56 -4.96 -25.55 -26.64
N LEU A 57 -5.21 -24.91 -25.49
CA LEU A 57 -4.92 -25.43 -24.14
C LEU A 57 -6.18 -25.84 -23.35
N THR A 58 -7.33 -25.91 -23.99
CA THR A 58 -8.68 -26.02 -23.39
C THR A 58 -8.89 -27.16 -22.37
N GLY A 59 -8.01 -28.17 -22.28
CA GLY A 59 -8.04 -29.21 -21.23
C GLY A 59 -6.84 -29.25 -20.28
N LEU A 60 -5.82 -28.40 -20.48
CA LEU A 60 -4.59 -28.36 -19.68
C LEU A 60 -4.24 -26.96 -19.16
N ARG A 61 -5.09 -25.96 -19.39
CA ARG A 61 -4.82 -24.56 -19.01
C ARG A 61 -4.39 -24.39 -17.55
N GLU A 62 -5.07 -25.08 -16.63
CA GLU A 62 -4.81 -25.05 -15.19
C GLU A 62 -3.49 -25.79 -14.85
N LEU A 63 -3.20 -26.88 -15.57
CA LEU A 63 -1.90 -27.58 -15.43
C LEU A 63 -0.75 -26.70 -15.92
N VAL A 64 -0.91 -26.05 -17.08
CA VAL A 64 0.09 -25.13 -17.64
C VAL A 64 0.27 -23.92 -16.73
N ALA A 65 -0.82 -23.35 -16.22
CA ALA A 65 -0.81 -22.31 -15.20
C ALA A 65 0.00 -22.74 -13.97
N GLY A 66 -0.22 -23.95 -13.45
CA GLY A 66 0.55 -24.51 -12.33
C GLY A 66 2.04 -24.65 -12.64
N ILE A 67 2.40 -25.17 -13.83
CA ILE A 67 3.82 -25.30 -14.25
C ILE A 67 4.48 -23.92 -14.38
N LEU A 68 3.80 -22.96 -14.99
CA LEU A 68 4.28 -21.59 -15.13
C LEU A 68 4.49 -20.94 -13.76
N TRP A 69 3.56 -21.16 -12.82
CA TRP A 69 3.68 -20.62 -11.48
C TRP A 69 4.82 -21.24 -10.67
N VAL A 70 5.03 -22.55 -10.76
CA VAL A 70 6.22 -23.20 -10.19
C VAL A 70 7.51 -22.64 -10.78
N ARG A 71 7.52 -22.29 -12.08
CA ARG A 71 8.66 -21.61 -12.69
C ARG A 71 8.84 -20.18 -12.18
N ALA A 72 7.75 -19.49 -11.85
CA ALA A 72 7.79 -18.15 -11.26
C ALA A 72 8.58 -18.14 -9.94
N ASP A 73 8.54 -19.22 -9.16
CA ASP A 73 9.30 -19.41 -7.92
C ASP A 73 10.80 -19.14 -8.10
N SER A 74 11.40 -19.66 -9.17
CA SER A 74 12.81 -19.41 -9.49
C SER A 74 13.11 -17.92 -9.76
N PHE A 75 12.15 -17.18 -10.31
CA PHE A 75 12.30 -15.75 -10.52
C PHE A 75 12.10 -14.97 -9.21
N PHE A 76 11.21 -15.43 -8.33
CA PHE A 76 11.04 -14.87 -6.98
C PHE A 76 12.33 -15.00 -6.17
N ASP A 77 12.96 -16.18 -6.17
CA ASP A 77 14.23 -16.44 -5.48
C ASP A 77 15.38 -15.59 -6.02
N SER A 78 15.42 -15.38 -7.33
CA SER A 78 16.47 -14.58 -7.98
C SER A 78 16.25 -13.06 -7.88
N GLY A 79 15.10 -12.61 -7.39
CA GLY A 79 14.72 -11.19 -7.33
C GLY A 79 14.43 -10.55 -8.69
N ASN A 80 14.27 -11.34 -9.75
CA ASN A 80 13.98 -10.84 -11.11
C ASN A 80 12.48 -10.57 -11.28
N TYR A 81 11.98 -9.51 -10.62
CA TYR A 81 10.55 -9.18 -10.59
C TYR A 81 10.00 -8.76 -11.96
N ASP A 82 10.79 -8.15 -12.84
CA ASP A 82 10.36 -7.79 -14.19
C ASP A 82 9.94 -9.02 -15.02
N ALA A 83 10.65 -10.15 -14.85
CA ALA A 83 10.32 -11.41 -15.52
C ALA A 83 9.07 -12.09 -14.95
N ILE A 84 8.64 -11.72 -13.75
CA ILE A 84 7.49 -12.31 -13.06
C ILE A 84 6.18 -11.74 -13.59
N LEU A 85 6.12 -10.45 -13.93
CA LEU A 85 4.87 -9.80 -14.32
C LEU A 85 4.17 -10.49 -15.51
N PRO A 86 4.88 -10.84 -16.60
CA PRO A 86 4.26 -11.59 -17.71
C PRO A 86 3.75 -12.96 -17.28
N ILE A 87 4.43 -13.64 -16.35
CA ILE A 87 4.01 -14.95 -15.84
C ILE A 87 2.74 -14.81 -15.01
N VAL A 88 2.69 -13.84 -14.09
CA VAL A 88 1.48 -13.52 -13.31
C VAL A 88 0.31 -13.31 -14.25
N ARG A 89 0.47 -12.45 -15.27
CA ARG A 89 -0.63 -12.16 -16.21
C ARG A 89 -1.04 -13.37 -17.02
N LEU A 90 -0.09 -14.17 -17.49
CA LEU A 90 -0.40 -15.36 -18.27
C LEU A 90 -1.14 -16.40 -17.43
N VAL A 91 -0.69 -16.62 -16.19
CA VAL A 91 -1.33 -17.56 -15.27
C VAL A 91 -2.75 -17.10 -14.93
N THR A 92 -2.99 -15.82 -14.66
CA THR A 92 -4.34 -15.33 -14.34
C THR A 92 -5.32 -15.38 -15.51
N VAL A 93 -4.81 -15.33 -16.75
CA VAL A 93 -5.61 -15.57 -17.97
C VAL A 93 -5.92 -17.06 -18.15
N LEU A 94 -4.96 -17.94 -17.89
CA LEU A 94 -5.11 -19.40 -18.06
C LEU A 94 -5.98 -20.02 -16.96
N ASP A 95 -5.79 -19.58 -15.71
CA ASP A 95 -6.57 -19.97 -14.54
C ASP A 95 -7.08 -18.73 -13.78
N PRO A 96 -8.26 -18.22 -14.14
CA PRO A 96 -8.89 -17.09 -13.46
C PRO A 96 -9.25 -17.35 -11.99
N ARG A 97 -9.25 -18.63 -11.55
CA ARG A 97 -9.57 -19.00 -10.16
C ARG A 97 -8.32 -19.12 -9.29
N ALA A 98 -7.12 -18.88 -9.82
CA ALA A 98 -5.86 -18.94 -9.10
C ALA A 98 -5.67 -17.75 -8.13
N ILE A 99 -6.36 -17.77 -6.99
CA ILE A 99 -6.34 -16.70 -5.98
C ILE A 99 -4.92 -16.32 -5.56
N ASP A 100 -4.07 -17.31 -5.27
CA ASP A 100 -2.69 -17.07 -4.81
C ASP A 100 -1.88 -16.25 -5.82
N VAL A 101 -2.12 -16.45 -7.11
CA VAL A 101 -1.41 -15.73 -8.18
C VAL A 101 -1.88 -14.29 -8.26
N TYR A 102 -3.19 -14.04 -8.14
CA TYR A 102 -3.71 -12.67 -8.08
C TYR A 102 -3.21 -11.94 -6.84
N ALA A 103 -3.29 -12.57 -5.66
CA ALA A 103 -2.84 -11.98 -4.41
C ALA A 103 -1.34 -11.70 -4.46
N THR A 104 -0.51 -12.72 -4.64
CA THR A 104 0.96 -12.57 -4.69
C THR A 104 1.37 -11.59 -5.79
N GLY A 105 0.83 -11.72 -7.01
CA GLY A 105 1.11 -10.81 -8.11
C GLY A 105 0.80 -9.35 -7.78
N MET A 106 -0.38 -9.07 -7.20
CA MET A 106 -0.77 -7.72 -6.76
C MET A 106 0.19 -7.17 -5.70
N TRP A 107 0.58 -7.99 -4.73
CA TRP A 107 1.55 -7.60 -3.71
C TRP A 107 2.91 -7.27 -4.32
N HIS A 108 3.44 -8.09 -5.23
CA HIS A 108 4.71 -7.80 -5.88
C HIS A 108 4.68 -6.50 -6.68
N ILE A 109 3.65 -6.32 -7.53
CA ILE A 109 3.43 -5.08 -8.29
C ILE A 109 3.35 -3.88 -7.36
N GLY A 110 2.63 -4.00 -6.25
CA GLY A 110 2.42 -2.91 -5.30
C GLY A 110 3.57 -2.63 -4.35
N TYR A 111 4.47 -3.59 -4.07
CA TYR A 111 5.47 -3.46 -3.00
C TYR A 111 6.93 -3.63 -3.44
N ASN A 112 7.24 -4.49 -4.41
CA ASN A 112 8.60 -5.01 -4.57
C ASN A 112 9.36 -4.44 -5.77
N PHE A 113 8.69 -3.69 -6.65
CA PHE A 113 9.39 -2.81 -7.60
C PHE A 113 9.87 -1.59 -6.84
N THR A 114 11.12 -1.63 -6.39
CA THR A 114 11.72 -0.61 -5.52
C THR A 114 12.94 0.04 -6.16
N ASP A 115 13.26 1.23 -5.70
CA ASP A 115 14.56 1.87 -5.96
C ASP A 115 15.66 1.27 -5.06
N GLU A 116 16.90 1.73 -5.23
CA GLU A 116 18.04 1.23 -4.42
C GLU A 116 17.85 1.44 -2.90
N GLU A 117 17.02 2.38 -2.47
CA GLU A 117 16.70 2.63 -1.06
C GLU A 117 15.45 1.87 -0.58
N GLN A 118 14.97 0.89 -1.36
CA GLN A 118 13.79 0.08 -1.07
C GLN A 118 12.48 0.88 -1.02
N ARG A 119 12.43 2.04 -1.69
CA ARG A 119 11.18 2.79 -1.91
C ARG A 119 10.46 2.22 -3.10
N SER A 120 9.26 1.71 -2.85
CA SER A 120 8.44 1.13 -3.90
C SER A 120 7.87 2.16 -4.87
N ASP A 121 7.86 1.78 -6.13
CA ASP A 121 7.35 2.55 -7.25
C ASP A 121 5.83 2.64 -7.25
N ARG A 122 5.36 3.83 -6.88
CA ARG A 122 3.95 4.17 -6.75
C ARG A 122 3.22 4.15 -8.09
N ARG A 123 3.93 4.21 -9.22
CA ARG A 123 3.36 4.16 -10.56
C ARG A 123 2.71 2.80 -10.87
N TYR A 124 3.10 1.75 -10.16
CA TYR A 124 2.53 0.40 -10.31
C TYR A 124 1.24 0.17 -9.50
N ILE A 125 0.92 1.03 -8.52
CA ILE A 125 -0.26 0.83 -7.65
C ILE A 125 -1.57 0.72 -8.45
N PRO A 126 -1.84 1.54 -9.48
CA PRO A 126 -3.04 1.36 -10.30
C PRO A 126 -3.14 -0.03 -10.94
N SER A 127 -2.03 -0.59 -11.43
CA SER A 127 -2.01 -1.95 -11.98
C SER A 127 -2.27 -3.02 -10.92
N ALA A 128 -1.70 -2.86 -9.73
CA ALA A 128 -1.93 -3.76 -8.61
C ALA A 128 -3.43 -3.79 -8.25
N LEU A 129 -4.06 -2.61 -8.13
CA LEU A 129 -5.49 -2.49 -7.85
C LEU A 129 -6.36 -3.07 -8.96
N ALA A 130 -6.00 -2.88 -10.23
CA ALA A 130 -6.69 -3.49 -11.36
C ALA A 130 -6.65 -5.03 -11.28
N LEU A 131 -5.47 -5.60 -10.99
CA LEU A 131 -5.30 -7.05 -10.82
C LEU A 131 -6.11 -7.58 -9.62
N GLY A 132 -6.10 -6.87 -8.49
CA GLY A 132 -6.89 -7.22 -7.31
C GLY A 132 -8.40 -7.25 -7.59
N LYS A 133 -8.90 -6.23 -8.28
CA LYS A 133 -10.31 -6.15 -8.73
C LYS A 133 -10.67 -7.30 -9.68
N GLU A 134 -9.82 -7.59 -10.66
CA GLU A 134 -10.02 -8.71 -11.59
C GLU A 134 -10.09 -10.04 -10.82
N GLY A 135 -9.17 -10.27 -9.89
CA GLY A 135 -9.18 -11.44 -9.02
C GLY A 135 -10.44 -11.55 -8.17
N ALA A 136 -10.92 -10.45 -7.58
CA ALA A 136 -12.16 -10.41 -6.81
C ALA A 136 -13.41 -10.69 -7.68
N MET A 137 -13.43 -10.21 -8.92
CA MET A 137 -14.50 -10.50 -9.88
C MET A 137 -14.52 -11.98 -10.30
N ASN A 138 -13.34 -12.60 -10.45
CA ASN A 138 -13.25 -14.01 -10.83
C ASN A 138 -13.46 -14.96 -9.64
N ASN A 139 -13.25 -14.49 -8.41
CA ASN A 139 -13.30 -15.28 -7.17
C ASN A 139 -14.30 -14.69 -6.15
N LYS A 140 -15.56 -14.52 -6.57
CA LYS A 140 -16.59 -13.83 -5.76
C LYS A 140 -16.98 -14.54 -4.45
N ASP A 141 -16.81 -15.86 -4.45
CA ASP A 141 -17.29 -16.76 -3.40
C ASP A 141 -16.36 -16.81 -2.19
N THR A 142 -15.11 -16.34 -2.33
CA THR A 142 -14.11 -16.31 -1.27
C THR A 142 -13.83 -14.87 -0.84
N TYR A 143 -13.42 -14.70 0.40
CA TYR A 143 -13.10 -13.37 0.93
C TYR A 143 -11.75 -12.83 0.45
N GLU A 144 -10.81 -13.71 0.09
CA GLU A 144 -9.37 -13.43 0.03
C GLU A 144 -9.06 -12.24 -0.88
N MET A 145 -9.55 -12.24 -2.13
CA MET A 145 -9.24 -11.15 -3.06
C MET A 145 -9.88 -9.81 -2.67
N PHE A 146 -11.03 -9.82 -1.98
CA PHE A 146 -11.63 -8.60 -1.45
C PHE A 146 -10.78 -8.05 -0.30
N PHE A 147 -10.34 -8.93 0.59
CA PHE A 147 -9.47 -8.55 1.70
C PHE A 147 -8.13 -8.03 1.19
N GLU A 148 -7.45 -8.75 0.31
CA GLU A 148 -6.12 -8.37 -0.19
C GLU A 148 -6.18 -7.06 -0.98
N THR A 149 -7.24 -6.84 -1.78
CA THR A 149 -7.45 -5.55 -2.45
C THR A 149 -7.69 -4.42 -1.43
N GLY A 150 -8.49 -4.67 -0.39
CA GLY A 150 -8.67 -3.71 0.71
C GLY A 150 -7.40 -3.42 1.50
N TRP A 151 -6.49 -4.41 1.58
CA TRP A 151 -5.21 -4.27 2.28
C TRP A 151 -4.26 -3.34 1.52
N MET A 152 -4.27 -3.36 0.18
CA MET A 152 -3.55 -2.36 -0.63
C MET A 152 -3.95 -0.93 -0.27
N TRP A 153 -5.24 -0.66 -0.14
CA TRP A 153 -5.74 0.64 0.32
C TRP A 153 -5.33 0.95 1.76
N TYR A 154 -5.50 -0.03 2.65
CA TYR A 154 -5.22 0.12 4.09
C TYR A 154 -3.75 0.43 4.40
N HIS A 155 -2.84 -0.30 3.75
CA HIS A 155 -1.43 -0.35 4.13
C HIS A 155 -0.51 0.31 3.11
N LYS A 156 -0.71 0.06 1.80
CA LYS A 156 0.19 0.61 0.79
C LYS A 156 -0.10 2.08 0.53
N ILE A 157 -1.34 2.39 0.23
CA ILE A 157 -1.80 3.73 -0.13
C ILE A 157 -1.81 4.60 1.12
N ASP A 158 -2.34 4.07 2.22
CA ASP A 158 -2.22 4.66 3.57
C ASP A 158 -2.67 6.13 3.60
N ASP A 159 -3.80 6.42 2.95
CA ASP A 159 -4.38 7.77 2.90
C ASP A 159 -5.87 7.76 2.56
N ASP A 160 -6.29 6.85 1.66
CA ASP A 160 -7.68 6.63 1.29
C ASP A 160 -8.26 5.37 1.96
N TYR A 161 -8.57 5.52 3.23
CA TYR A 161 -9.13 4.42 4.04
C TYR A 161 -10.60 4.13 3.72
N SER A 162 -11.30 5.02 3.01
CA SER A 162 -12.69 4.81 2.63
C SER A 162 -12.83 3.61 1.69
N ASN A 163 -11.92 3.50 0.71
CA ASN A 163 -11.82 2.34 -0.15
C ASN A 163 -11.42 1.08 0.63
N SER A 164 -10.51 1.19 1.59
CA SER A 164 -10.16 0.05 2.46
C SER A 164 -11.38 -0.49 3.21
N VAL A 165 -12.18 0.38 3.83
CA VAL A 165 -13.41 0.01 4.53
C VAL A 165 -14.36 -0.72 3.59
N LYS A 166 -14.65 -0.15 2.42
CA LYS A 166 -15.53 -0.78 1.42
C LYS A 166 -15.11 -2.21 1.06
N TRP A 167 -13.82 -2.39 0.76
CA TRP A 167 -13.29 -3.72 0.40
C TRP A 167 -13.32 -4.70 1.56
N PHE A 168 -13.00 -4.27 2.78
CA PHE A 168 -13.08 -5.12 3.96
C PHE A 168 -14.53 -5.47 4.34
N GLU A 169 -15.48 -4.55 4.20
CA GLU A 169 -16.91 -4.84 4.38
C GLU A 169 -17.40 -5.88 3.37
N ASP A 170 -16.95 -5.79 2.12
CA ASP A 170 -17.26 -6.81 1.13
C ASP A 170 -16.63 -8.16 1.49
N ALA A 171 -15.39 -8.20 1.97
CA ALA A 171 -14.77 -9.42 2.46
C ALA A 171 -15.55 -10.06 3.62
N GLN A 172 -16.06 -9.25 4.57
CA GLN A 172 -16.84 -9.70 5.73
C GLN A 172 -18.14 -10.42 5.39
N LYS A 173 -18.70 -10.16 4.20
CA LYS A 173 -19.92 -10.84 3.73
C LYS A 173 -19.67 -12.31 3.40
N ARG A 174 -18.42 -12.75 3.27
CA ARG A 174 -18.08 -14.11 2.86
C ARG A 174 -17.93 -15.04 4.06
N PRO A 175 -18.50 -16.26 4.00
CA PRO A 175 -18.56 -17.16 5.14
C PRO A 175 -17.18 -17.75 5.49
N ASP A 176 -16.29 -17.90 4.51
CA ASP A 176 -14.95 -18.47 4.64
C ASP A 176 -13.92 -17.48 5.24
N MET A 177 -14.30 -16.23 5.51
CA MET A 177 -13.38 -15.23 6.05
C MET A 177 -12.78 -15.63 7.40
N LEU A 178 -11.44 -15.67 7.43
CA LEU A 178 -10.66 -15.99 8.62
C LEU A 178 -10.89 -14.98 9.74
N VAL A 179 -11.01 -15.48 10.97
CA VAL A 179 -11.27 -14.65 12.18
C VAL A 179 -10.25 -13.52 12.33
N ALA A 180 -8.96 -13.81 12.17
CA ALA A 180 -7.90 -12.80 12.25
C ALA A 180 -8.09 -11.66 11.24
N ARG A 181 -8.57 -11.97 10.03
CA ARG A 181 -8.87 -10.98 8.97
C ARG A 181 -10.14 -10.21 9.30
N LYS A 182 -11.18 -10.88 9.84
CA LYS A 182 -12.42 -10.22 10.30
C LYS A 182 -12.15 -9.12 11.32
N ASN A 183 -11.18 -9.31 12.20
CA ASN A 183 -10.86 -8.35 13.25
C ASN A 183 -10.27 -7.04 12.74
N LEU A 184 -9.82 -6.97 11.49
CA LEU A 184 -9.18 -5.77 10.94
C LEU A 184 -10.17 -4.68 10.51
N ILE A 185 -11.47 -5.00 10.41
CA ILE A 185 -12.49 -4.01 10.03
C ILE A 185 -12.57 -2.85 11.03
N SER A 186 -12.42 -3.11 12.34
CA SER A 186 -12.42 -2.04 13.35
C SER A 186 -11.28 -1.07 13.14
N ASN A 187 -10.09 -1.59 12.79
CA ASN A 187 -8.93 -0.76 12.50
C ASN A 187 -9.12 0.06 11.21
N ALA A 188 -9.81 -0.48 10.21
CA ALA A 188 -10.13 0.25 8.98
C ALA A 188 -11.12 1.38 9.24
N TYR A 189 -12.20 1.12 10.01
CA TYR A 189 -13.12 2.17 10.45
C TYR A 189 -12.40 3.25 11.24
N GLU A 190 -11.55 2.87 12.20
CA GLU A 190 -10.76 3.81 13.01
C GLU A 190 -9.88 4.71 12.13
N ARG A 191 -9.11 4.12 11.20
CA ARG A 191 -8.28 4.89 10.26
C ARG A 191 -9.11 5.73 9.29
N ASN A 192 -10.33 5.31 8.96
CA ASN A 192 -11.24 6.13 8.16
C ASN A 192 -11.95 7.24 8.97
N GLY A 193 -11.65 7.37 10.28
CA GLY A 193 -12.27 8.34 11.19
C GLY A 193 -13.68 7.96 11.64
N GLN A 194 -14.12 6.74 11.34
CA GLN A 194 -15.39 6.15 11.73
C GLN A 194 -15.27 5.50 13.12
N VAL A 195 -15.07 6.35 14.13
CA VAL A 195 -14.76 5.94 15.51
C VAL A 195 -15.89 5.10 16.12
N GLU A 196 -17.15 5.47 15.86
CA GLU A 196 -18.32 4.74 16.38
C GLU A 196 -18.49 3.39 15.70
N GLU A 197 -18.33 3.31 14.38
CA GLU A 197 -18.40 2.05 13.64
C GLU A 197 -17.26 1.11 14.05
N SER A 198 -16.07 1.66 14.33
CA SER A 198 -14.97 0.90 14.93
C SER A 198 -15.34 0.33 16.29
N LEU A 199 -15.92 1.14 17.18
CA LEU A 199 -16.34 0.70 18.51
C LEU A 199 -17.46 -0.35 18.45
N ASN A 200 -18.47 -0.13 17.60
CA ASN A 200 -19.55 -1.10 17.37
C ASN A 200 -19.02 -2.42 16.80
N ALA A 201 -18.05 -2.35 15.88
CA ALA A 201 -17.38 -3.54 15.36
C ALA A 201 -16.61 -4.27 16.47
N LEU A 202 -15.90 -3.55 17.34
CA LEU A 202 -15.18 -4.15 18.47
C LEU A 202 -16.13 -4.84 19.44
N TYR A 203 -17.23 -4.21 19.86
CA TYR A 203 -18.24 -4.86 20.70
C TYR A 203 -18.74 -6.17 20.09
N ARG A 204 -19.21 -6.13 18.83
CA ARG A 204 -19.69 -7.31 18.12
C ARG A 204 -18.62 -8.39 17.99
N LEU A 205 -17.38 -8.03 17.69
CA LEU A 205 -16.29 -8.99 17.53
C LEU A 205 -15.90 -9.62 18.87
N THR A 206 -15.86 -8.84 19.95
CA THR A 206 -15.60 -9.32 21.31
C THR A 206 -16.69 -10.28 21.76
N ASP A 207 -17.97 -9.97 21.55
CA ASP A 207 -19.09 -10.86 21.89
C ASP A 207 -18.99 -12.20 21.14
N ASN A 208 -18.72 -12.16 19.84
CA ASN A 208 -18.50 -13.37 19.04
C ASN A 208 -17.29 -14.19 19.51
N ALA A 209 -16.21 -13.52 19.92
CA ALA A 209 -15.00 -14.17 20.42
C ALA A 209 -15.24 -14.82 21.79
N GLU A 210 -16.00 -14.16 22.66
CA GLU A 210 -16.42 -14.68 23.96
C GLU A 210 -17.31 -15.92 23.80
N GLU A 211 -18.28 -15.89 22.87
CA GLU A 211 -19.10 -17.05 22.55
C GLU A 211 -18.27 -18.21 21.98
N ALA A 212 -17.31 -17.93 21.10
CA ALA A 212 -16.42 -18.94 20.54
C ALA A 212 -15.53 -19.58 21.61
N TYR A 213 -15.02 -18.78 22.56
CA TYR A 213 -14.22 -19.27 23.68
C TYR A 213 -15.05 -20.10 24.67
N LYS A 214 -16.31 -19.71 24.95
CA LYS A 214 -17.22 -20.48 25.81
C LYS A 214 -17.57 -21.86 25.25
N LYS A 215 -17.58 -22.02 23.92
CA LYS A 215 -17.85 -23.31 23.27
C LYS A 215 -16.73 -24.32 23.49
N ASP A 216 -15.49 -23.86 23.54
CA ASP A 216 -14.32 -24.69 23.80
C ASP A 216 -13.18 -23.87 24.41
N THR A 217 -13.01 -24.00 25.73
CA THR A 217 -12.03 -23.24 26.52
C THR A 217 -10.60 -23.73 26.34
N GLU A 218 -10.40 -24.92 25.78
CA GLU A 218 -9.08 -25.52 25.56
C GLU A 218 -8.43 -25.01 24.26
N VAL A 219 -9.21 -24.39 23.36
CA VAL A 219 -8.71 -23.85 22.08
C VAL A 219 -7.95 -22.55 22.33
N PHE A 220 -6.62 -22.66 22.31
CA PHE A 220 -5.69 -21.55 22.51
C PHE A 220 -5.99 -20.33 21.60
N SER A 221 -6.30 -20.56 20.32
CA SER A 221 -6.59 -19.49 19.37
C SER A 221 -7.86 -18.70 19.70
N SER A 222 -8.89 -19.37 20.24
CA SER A 222 -10.13 -18.72 20.70
C SER A 222 -9.87 -17.80 21.89
N ARG A 223 -9.08 -18.27 22.87
CA ARG A 223 -8.65 -17.47 24.02
C ARG A 223 -7.83 -16.25 23.59
N GLN A 224 -6.82 -16.47 22.74
CA GLN A 224 -5.96 -15.40 22.23
C GLN A 224 -6.78 -14.34 21.47
N ASN A 225 -7.73 -14.78 20.65
CA ASN A 225 -8.60 -13.88 19.89
C ASN A 225 -9.47 -13.01 20.80
N LYS A 226 -10.10 -13.64 21.81
CA LYS A 226 -10.87 -12.96 22.85
C LYS A 226 -10.02 -11.91 23.57
N GLU A 227 -8.91 -12.31 24.16
CA GLU A 227 -8.02 -11.42 24.92
C GLU A 227 -7.51 -10.25 24.05
N THR A 228 -7.22 -10.51 22.78
CA THR A 228 -6.80 -9.47 21.83
C THR A 228 -7.90 -8.44 21.58
N LEU A 229 -9.15 -8.89 21.41
CA LEU A 229 -10.29 -8.02 21.14
C LEU A 229 -10.74 -7.25 22.38
N GLU A 230 -10.72 -7.88 23.57
CA GLU A 230 -10.95 -7.22 24.85
C GLU A 230 -9.96 -6.06 25.06
N ASN A 231 -8.66 -6.33 24.92
CA ASN A 231 -7.63 -5.29 25.06
C ASN A 231 -7.80 -4.13 24.05
N LYS A 232 -8.20 -4.44 22.81
CA LYS A 232 -8.49 -3.42 21.79
C LYS A 232 -9.71 -2.59 22.15
N LEU A 233 -10.78 -3.24 22.59
CA LEU A 233 -12.02 -2.57 23.01
C LEU A 233 -11.76 -1.64 24.20
N ASP A 234 -11.10 -2.13 25.25
CA ASP A 234 -10.74 -1.35 26.43
C ASP A 234 -9.90 -0.12 26.05
N THR A 235 -8.87 -0.34 25.22
CA THR A 235 -8.02 0.74 24.72
C THR A 235 -8.83 1.77 23.92
N MET A 236 -9.74 1.32 23.06
CA MET A 236 -10.57 2.20 22.24
C MET A 236 -11.51 3.02 23.13
N VAL A 237 -12.18 2.40 24.10
CA VAL A 237 -13.06 3.08 25.06
C VAL A 237 -12.28 4.16 25.82
N VAL A 238 -11.12 3.81 26.40
CA VAL A 238 -10.26 4.76 27.12
C VAL A 238 -9.87 5.93 26.21
N ARG A 239 -9.45 5.67 24.97
CA ARG A 239 -9.07 6.71 24.01
C ARG A 239 -10.24 7.62 23.65
N THR A 240 -11.46 7.11 23.47
CA THR A 240 -12.62 7.96 23.19
C THR A 240 -12.90 8.94 24.32
N VAL A 241 -12.67 8.52 25.57
CA VAL A 241 -12.82 9.38 26.75
C VAL A 241 -11.65 10.35 26.84
N GLN A 242 -10.40 9.89 26.84
CA GLN A 242 -9.20 10.72 27.00
C GLN A 242 -9.07 11.82 25.93
N ARG A 243 -9.39 11.49 24.68
CA ARG A 243 -9.33 12.42 23.56
C ARG A 243 -10.55 13.33 23.46
N GLY A 244 -11.54 13.18 24.35
CA GLY A 244 -12.73 14.02 24.38
C GLY A 244 -13.68 13.79 23.21
N TYR A 245 -13.68 12.60 22.61
CA TYR A 245 -14.51 12.28 21.43
C TYR A 245 -16.00 12.54 21.70
N TRP A 246 -16.53 11.98 22.80
CA TRP A 246 -17.93 12.15 23.17
C TRP A 246 -18.29 13.58 23.54
N ALA A 247 -17.39 14.28 24.25
CA ALA A 247 -17.57 15.69 24.56
C ALA A 247 -17.66 16.54 23.29
N GLY A 248 -16.78 16.29 22.31
CA GLY A 248 -16.82 16.96 21.01
C GLY A 248 -18.11 16.70 20.26
N LYS A 249 -18.58 15.45 20.23
CA LYS A 249 -19.86 15.07 19.58
C LYS A 249 -21.07 15.77 20.20
N GLU A 250 -21.07 15.93 21.52
CA GLU A 250 -22.13 16.62 22.27
C GLU A 250 -21.98 18.16 22.28
N GLY A 251 -20.96 18.71 21.62
CA GLY A 251 -20.67 20.14 21.62
C GLY A 251 -20.16 20.67 22.97
N ARG A 252 -19.74 19.79 23.88
CA ARG A 252 -19.15 20.18 25.17
C ARG A 252 -17.73 20.72 24.97
N PRO A 253 -17.28 21.65 25.84
CA PRO A 253 -15.91 22.15 25.79
C PRO A 253 -14.89 21.02 25.95
N LEU A 254 -13.85 21.01 25.11
CA LEU A 254 -12.77 20.02 25.16
C LEU A 254 -11.69 20.34 26.21
N LYS A 255 -11.91 21.33 27.09
CA LYS A 255 -10.94 21.73 28.12
C LYS A 255 -10.69 20.57 29.09
N GLY A 256 -9.43 20.17 29.23
CA GLY A 256 -9.01 19.08 30.13
C GLY A 256 -8.89 17.71 29.46
N TYR A 257 -9.24 17.60 28.18
CA TYR A 257 -8.93 16.42 27.36
C TYR A 257 -7.55 16.54 26.69
N ASP A 258 -6.96 15.42 26.31
CA ASP A 258 -5.58 15.35 25.79
C ASP A 258 -5.38 16.14 24.49
N VAL A 259 -6.45 16.37 23.74
CA VAL A 259 -6.46 17.14 22.49
C VAL A 259 -6.50 18.66 22.70
N SER A 260 -6.64 19.15 23.93
CA SER A 260 -6.86 20.56 24.23
C SER A 260 -5.86 21.12 25.26
N PRO A 261 -5.18 22.25 24.95
CA PRO A 261 -5.24 23.00 23.70
C PRO A 261 -4.53 22.26 22.55
N PRO A 262 -4.95 22.46 21.28
CA PRO A 262 -4.26 21.87 20.14
C PRO A 262 -2.78 22.29 20.10
N PHE A 263 -1.91 21.32 19.87
CA PHE A 263 -0.47 21.53 19.89
C PHE A 263 0.03 22.07 18.54
N ASP A 264 0.71 23.23 18.57
CA ASP A 264 1.35 23.80 17.39
C ASP A 264 2.58 22.97 17.00
N VAL A 265 2.46 22.24 15.88
CA VAL A 265 3.54 21.37 15.40
C VAL A 265 4.70 22.16 14.81
N GLY A 266 4.51 23.45 14.48
CA GLY A 266 5.56 24.33 13.97
C GLY A 266 6.35 23.72 12.80
N PHE A 267 5.62 23.19 11.82
CA PHE A 267 6.18 22.56 10.65
C PHE A 267 6.95 23.58 9.81
N SER A 268 8.16 23.21 9.40
CA SER A 268 8.93 23.95 8.41
C SER A 268 9.83 23.00 7.65
N VAL A 269 10.18 23.35 6.41
CA VAL A 269 11.04 22.50 5.59
C VAL A 269 11.90 23.29 4.62
N LYS A 270 13.09 22.76 4.36
CA LYS A 270 14.05 23.15 3.34
C LYS A 270 14.42 21.91 2.53
N ALA A 271 14.34 22.01 1.22
CA ALA A 271 14.83 21.02 0.28
C ALA A 271 16.02 21.60 -0.49
N THR A 272 17.13 20.88 -0.47
CA THR A 272 18.40 21.28 -1.09
C THR A 272 18.80 20.22 -2.11
N VAL A 273 18.94 20.61 -3.37
CA VAL A 273 19.44 19.70 -4.42
C VAL A 273 20.97 19.66 -4.32
N ILE A 274 21.50 18.65 -3.61
CA ILE A 274 22.92 18.57 -3.31
C ILE A 274 23.73 18.06 -4.50
N GLU A 275 23.16 17.14 -5.28
CA GLU A 275 23.73 16.56 -6.50
C GLU A 275 22.59 16.34 -7.51
N PRO A 276 22.87 16.14 -8.81
CA PRO A 276 21.82 15.83 -9.78
C PRO A 276 20.96 14.66 -9.30
N ARG A 277 19.64 14.89 -9.15
CA ARG A 277 18.66 13.90 -8.64
C ARG A 277 18.82 13.50 -7.17
N VAL A 278 19.64 14.21 -6.40
CA VAL A 278 19.80 13.95 -4.96
C VAL A 278 19.33 15.16 -4.17
N ILE A 279 18.29 14.96 -3.35
CA ILE A 279 17.66 16.02 -2.58
C ILE A 279 17.80 15.72 -1.09
N ARG A 280 18.29 16.70 -0.33
CA ARG A 280 18.27 16.68 1.14
C ARG A 280 17.08 17.47 1.66
N PHE A 281 16.24 16.82 2.46
CA PHE A 281 15.12 17.42 3.18
C PHE A 281 15.50 17.65 4.64
N GLU A 282 15.38 18.89 5.09
CA GLU A 282 15.63 19.29 6.47
C GLU A 282 14.44 20.09 6.99
N GLY A 283 14.03 19.86 8.23
CA GLY A 283 12.88 20.58 8.77
C GLY A 283 12.60 20.37 10.24
N THR A 284 11.55 21.03 10.70
CA THR A 284 11.09 21.01 12.09
C THR A 284 9.70 20.42 12.22
N TRP A 285 9.49 19.72 13.32
CA TRP A 285 8.21 19.21 13.78
C TRP A 285 8.26 19.18 15.30
N ASN A 286 7.75 20.21 15.97
CA ASN A 286 8.00 20.54 17.38
C ASN A 286 7.39 19.57 18.42
N VAL A 287 7.10 18.34 18.04
CA VAL A 287 6.43 17.34 18.87
C VAL A 287 7.46 16.35 19.40
N LEU A 288 7.41 16.11 20.71
CA LEU A 288 8.02 14.97 21.39
C LEU A 288 6.89 13.98 21.70
N PRO A 289 7.05 12.65 21.57
CA PRO A 289 8.26 11.86 21.34
C PRO A 289 8.53 11.53 19.85
N VAL A 290 9.51 10.66 19.60
CA VAL A 290 9.90 10.15 18.27
C VAL A 290 8.77 9.32 17.63
N GLY A 291 8.68 9.35 16.29
CA GLY A 291 7.81 8.42 15.53
C GLY A 291 6.87 9.06 14.52
N THR A 292 6.69 10.39 14.56
CA THR A 292 5.99 11.10 13.48
C THR A 292 6.76 10.92 12.17
N ARG A 293 6.03 10.64 11.09
CA ARG A 293 6.55 10.57 9.73
C ARG A 293 5.82 11.58 8.87
N VAL A 294 6.51 12.62 8.42
CA VAL A 294 5.97 13.58 7.45
C VAL A 294 6.21 12.99 6.06
N ARG A 295 5.16 12.80 5.26
CA ARG A 295 5.28 12.30 3.89
C ARG A 295 5.84 13.41 3.00
N VAL A 296 6.78 13.06 2.14
CA VAL A 296 7.20 13.91 1.02
C VAL A 296 6.85 13.19 -0.28
N VAL A 297 6.28 13.93 -1.24
CA VAL A 297 5.98 13.46 -2.58
C VAL A 297 6.63 14.41 -3.58
N LEU A 298 7.46 13.87 -4.48
CA LEU A 298 7.98 14.59 -5.63
C LEU A 298 7.38 13.98 -6.88
N LYS A 299 6.62 14.76 -7.64
CA LYS A 299 5.96 14.30 -8.86
C LYS A 299 5.98 15.38 -9.93
N ASP A 300 5.77 14.99 -11.18
CA ASP A 300 5.57 15.94 -12.28
C ASP A 300 4.47 16.95 -11.91
N GLU A 301 4.66 18.25 -12.18
CA GLU A 301 3.66 19.28 -11.83
C GLU A 301 2.31 19.02 -12.53
N ASP A 302 2.34 18.40 -13.70
CA ASP A 302 1.20 18.03 -14.54
C ASP A 302 0.83 16.53 -14.44
N TYR A 303 1.19 15.86 -13.34
CA TYR A 303 0.94 14.41 -13.20
C TYR A 303 -0.55 14.06 -13.41
N PRO A 304 -0.88 13.06 -14.27
CA PRO A 304 -2.27 12.71 -14.56
C PRO A 304 -3.07 12.28 -13.33
N LYS A 305 -4.30 12.78 -13.19
CA LYS A 305 -5.20 12.47 -12.06
C LYS A 305 -4.55 12.67 -10.68
N GLN A 306 -3.67 13.65 -10.56
CA GLN A 306 -3.02 13.98 -9.29
C GLN A 306 -4.01 14.50 -8.25
N GLU A 307 -3.67 14.26 -6.99
CA GLU A 307 -4.35 14.83 -5.82
C GLU A 307 -3.27 15.38 -4.86
N PRO A 308 -3.59 16.31 -3.95
CA PRO A 308 -2.61 16.77 -2.98
C PRO A 308 -2.02 15.58 -2.19
N ALA A 309 -0.69 15.47 -2.19
CA ALA A 309 0.10 14.42 -1.57
C ALA A 309 -0.19 12.98 -2.07
N GLY A 310 -0.77 12.85 -3.26
CA GLY A 310 -1.09 11.56 -3.86
C GLY A 310 -1.57 11.68 -5.32
N MET A 311 -2.38 10.71 -5.72
CA MET A 311 -3.10 10.67 -6.98
C MET A 311 -4.35 9.81 -6.81
N GLN A 312 -5.28 9.90 -7.75
CA GLN A 312 -6.34 8.91 -7.86
C GLN A 312 -5.68 7.56 -8.13
N TRP A 313 -5.70 6.65 -7.17
CA TRP A 313 -4.99 5.37 -7.28
C TRP A 313 -5.77 4.37 -8.15
N ASP A 314 -7.10 4.42 -8.10
CA ASP A 314 -7.97 3.58 -8.91
C ASP A 314 -8.27 4.21 -10.28
N GLN A 315 -7.32 4.11 -11.21
CA GLN A 315 -7.41 4.82 -12.49
C GLN A 315 -8.01 3.99 -13.64
N SER A 316 -7.97 2.66 -13.54
CA SER A 316 -8.38 1.74 -14.59
C SER A 316 -8.80 0.38 -14.02
N ASN A 317 -9.60 -0.36 -14.78
CA ASN A 317 -9.89 -1.77 -14.55
C ASN A 317 -8.96 -2.69 -15.37
N ASP A 318 -8.22 -2.14 -16.33
CA ASP A 318 -7.32 -2.90 -17.17
C ASP A 318 -6.00 -3.16 -16.45
N VAL A 319 -5.59 -4.43 -16.42
CA VAL A 319 -4.31 -4.84 -15.86
C VAL A 319 -3.18 -4.49 -16.84
N ASN A 320 -2.62 -3.28 -16.70
CA ASN A 320 -1.44 -2.85 -17.44
C ASN A 320 -0.20 -2.91 -16.54
N LEU A 321 0.66 -3.89 -16.81
CA LEU A 321 1.86 -4.16 -16.02
C LEU A 321 3.03 -3.21 -16.31
N ASP A 322 2.92 -2.34 -17.31
CA ASP A 322 3.94 -1.35 -17.62
C ASP A 322 3.59 0.01 -16.97
N PRO A 323 4.44 0.56 -16.10
CA PRO A 323 4.23 1.89 -15.54
C PRO A 323 4.55 2.96 -16.61
N PRO A 324 4.01 4.18 -16.48
CA PRO A 324 4.40 5.30 -17.33
C PRO A 324 5.90 5.60 -17.21
N LYS A 325 6.63 5.43 -18.32
CA LYS A 325 8.10 5.54 -18.39
C LYS A 325 8.62 6.97 -18.40
N ASP A 326 7.78 7.93 -18.73
CA ASP A 326 8.09 9.36 -18.84
C ASP A 326 7.67 10.16 -17.60
N LYS A 327 7.00 9.52 -16.62
CA LYS A 327 6.48 10.18 -15.42
C LYS A 327 7.32 9.88 -14.20
N THR A 328 7.55 10.91 -13.38
CA THR A 328 8.27 10.80 -12.10
C THR A 328 7.26 10.83 -10.95
N PHE A 329 7.35 9.87 -10.04
CA PHE A 329 6.62 9.87 -8.78
C PHE A 329 7.49 9.24 -7.68
N MET A 330 8.08 10.07 -6.83
CA MET A 330 8.80 9.65 -5.64
C MET A 330 7.96 9.96 -4.41
N GLN A 331 7.90 9.01 -3.48
CA GLN A 331 7.28 9.20 -2.17
C GLN A 331 8.20 8.62 -1.10
N ASP A 332 8.49 9.42 -0.07
CA ASP A 332 9.28 9.00 1.10
C ASP A 332 8.62 9.50 2.41
N GLN A 333 9.06 8.96 3.53
CA GLN A 333 8.62 9.33 4.87
C GLN A 333 9.78 9.94 5.66
N LEU A 334 9.64 11.23 5.98
CA LEU A 334 10.58 12.01 6.76
C LEU A 334 10.36 11.71 8.24
N PHE A 335 11.19 10.81 8.78
CA PHE A 335 11.14 10.42 10.18
C PHE A 335 11.59 11.57 11.09
N VAL A 336 10.73 11.92 12.05
CA VAL A 336 11.01 12.97 13.02
C VAL A 336 11.74 12.38 14.23
N LYS A 337 12.96 12.86 14.45
CA LYS A 337 13.78 12.60 15.64
C LYS A 337 14.11 13.93 16.33
N ASN A 338 13.87 14.01 17.63
CA ASN A 338 14.15 15.20 18.44
C ASN A 338 13.60 16.50 17.84
N ARG A 339 12.33 16.45 17.41
CA ARG A 339 11.58 17.55 16.79
C ARG A 339 12.06 18.02 15.41
N ARG A 340 12.91 17.23 14.75
CA ARG A 340 13.49 17.56 13.45
C ARG A 340 13.52 16.34 12.55
N PHE A 341 13.61 16.57 11.26
CA PHE A 341 13.95 15.52 10.29
C PHE A 341 15.09 16.02 9.41
N ASN A 342 15.96 15.10 9.05
CA ASN A 342 17.03 15.29 8.08
C ASN A 342 17.12 14.01 7.27
N ARG A 343 16.84 14.08 5.97
CA ARG A 343 16.78 12.91 5.10
C ARG A 343 17.34 13.27 3.74
N LYS A 344 18.39 12.54 3.33
CA LYS A 344 18.88 12.55 1.95
C LYS A 344 18.10 11.52 1.14
N VAL A 345 17.57 11.91 -0.01
CA VAL A 345 16.91 11.02 -0.99
C VAL A 345 17.72 11.04 -2.27
N ASP A 346 18.26 9.88 -2.63
CA ASP A 346 19.04 9.68 -3.85
C ASP A 346 18.20 8.97 -4.91
N MET A 347 17.84 9.70 -5.97
CA MET A 347 17.10 9.17 -7.12
C MET A 347 18.02 8.98 -8.34
N SER A 348 19.33 9.19 -8.18
CA SER A 348 20.27 9.15 -9.29
C SER A 348 20.53 7.73 -9.80
N LYS A 349 20.44 6.75 -8.90
CA LYS A 349 20.68 5.33 -9.14
C LYS A 349 19.59 4.65 -9.98
N ASP A 350 18.37 5.20 -9.96
CA ASP A 350 17.19 4.59 -10.58
C ASP A 350 16.59 5.51 -11.67
N PRO A 351 17.32 5.76 -12.78
CA PRO A 351 16.95 6.73 -13.82
C PRO A 351 15.65 6.38 -14.56
N THR A 352 15.29 5.10 -14.64
CA THR A 352 14.04 4.62 -15.26
C THR A 352 12.84 4.84 -14.34
N MET A 353 13.07 4.81 -13.03
CA MET A 353 12.07 5.13 -12.03
C MET A 353 11.84 6.63 -11.92
N TYR A 354 12.92 7.40 -12.04
CA TYR A 354 12.93 8.85 -11.90
C TYR A 354 13.51 9.51 -13.16
N PRO A 355 12.76 9.51 -14.28
CA PRO A 355 13.28 9.99 -15.56
C PRO A 355 13.52 11.50 -15.58
N PHE A 356 12.76 12.25 -14.79
CA PHE A 356 12.72 13.72 -14.80
C PHE A 356 12.50 14.29 -16.22
N SER A 357 11.47 13.82 -16.91
CA SER A 357 11.13 14.25 -18.27
C SER A 357 10.43 15.61 -18.34
N SER A 358 9.46 15.90 -17.44
CA SER A 358 8.72 17.17 -17.34
C SER A 358 9.62 18.38 -17.02
N ASN A 359 9.11 19.59 -17.27
CA ASN A 359 9.83 20.84 -17.05
C ASN A 359 9.77 21.31 -15.59
N GLU A 360 8.65 21.02 -14.89
CA GLU A 360 8.39 21.42 -13.51
C GLU A 360 7.94 20.23 -12.67
N TYR A 361 8.28 20.29 -11.39
CA TYR A 361 7.98 19.26 -10.40
C TYR A 361 7.34 19.87 -9.15
N ALA A 362 6.26 19.23 -8.70
CA ALA A 362 5.63 19.49 -7.41
C ALA A 362 6.39 18.74 -6.33
N LEU A 363 6.85 19.48 -5.31
CA LEU A 363 7.39 18.91 -4.08
C LEU A 363 6.41 19.17 -2.93
N GLU A 364 5.62 18.16 -2.59
CA GLU A 364 4.53 18.24 -1.63
C GLU A 364 4.94 17.58 -0.32
N PHE A 365 4.69 18.27 0.80
CA PHE A 365 4.87 17.73 2.14
C PHE A 365 3.51 17.62 2.82
N TYR A 366 3.28 16.49 3.46
CA TYR A 366 1.98 16.13 3.96
C TYR A 366 2.05 15.29 5.23
N TYR A 367 1.17 15.58 6.18
CA TYR A 367 1.00 14.77 7.37
C TYR A 367 -0.47 14.38 7.57
N ASN A 368 -0.73 13.07 7.59
CA ASN A 368 -2.04 12.50 7.90
C ASN A 368 -2.07 12.03 9.37
N PRO A 369 -2.97 12.57 10.22
CA PRO A 369 -3.10 12.09 11.60
C PRO A 369 -3.67 10.66 11.68
N ARG A 370 -4.45 10.21 10.70
CA ARG A 370 -5.09 8.88 10.70
C ARG A 370 -4.09 7.73 10.46
N SER A 371 -2.97 8.02 9.81
CA SER A 371 -1.88 7.05 9.61
C SER A 371 -0.84 7.08 10.73
N ALA A 372 -0.98 8.00 11.69
CA ALA A 372 0.00 8.20 12.74
C ALA A 372 0.01 7.03 13.75
N PRO A 373 1.17 6.72 14.36
CA PRO A 373 1.24 5.75 15.43
C PRO A 373 0.31 6.11 16.60
N PRO A 374 -0.21 5.12 17.35
CA PRO A 374 -1.19 5.38 18.41
C PRO A 374 -0.73 6.39 19.46
N HIS A 375 0.54 6.36 19.86
CA HIS A 375 1.09 7.32 20.84
C HIS A 375 1.16 8.76 20.34
N ILE A 376 1.20 8.98 19.01
CA ILE A 376 1.08 10.30 18.41
C ILE A 376 -0.39 10.71 18.34
N GLN A 377 -1.28 9.78 18.00
CA GLN A 377 -2.73 10.00 18.02
C GLN A 377 -3.26 10.23 19.43
N ASP A 378 -2.62 9.76 20.49
CA ASP A 378 -3.02 10.08 21.87
C ASP A 378 -2.94 11.60 22.13
N LYS A 379 -2.05 12.30 21.42
CA LYS A 379 -1.97 13.77 21.46
C LYS A 379 -2.79 14.47 20.38
N PHE A 380 -2.85 13.90 19.18
CA PHE A 380 -3.50 14.56 18.04
C PHE A 380 -4.94 14.14 17.80
N SER A 381 -5.39 13.07 18.44
CA SER A 381 -6.62 12.35 18.11
C SER A 381 -6.63 11.81 16.66
N TRP A 382 -7.71 11.17 16.26
CA TRP A 382 -7.85 10.47 14.97
C TRP A 382 -7.82 11.43 13.78
N ASN A 383 -8.50 12.58 13.86
CA ASN A 383 -8.59 13.52 12.75
C ASN A 383 -7.69 14.75 12.93
N GLY A 384 -6.79 14.73 13.91
CA GLY A 384 -5.86 15.81 14.17
C GLY A 384 -6.43 16.95 15.03
N GLU A 385 -7.54 16.73 15.73
CA GLU A 385 -8.17 17.72 16.63
C GLU A 385 -7.18 18.32 17.62
N GLY A 386 -6.23 17.50 18.11
CA GLY A 386 -5.20 17.90 19.07
C GLY A 386 -3.93 18.50 18.46
N MET A 387 -3.90 18.75 17.14
CA MET A 387 -2.82 19.49 16.49
C MET A 387 -3.31 20.75 15.77
N THR A 388 -2.37 21.68 15.62
CA THR A 388 -2.50 22.86 14.79
C THR A 388 -1.15 23.18 14.16
N ASP A 389 -1.15 24.04 13.15
CA ASP A 389 0.05 24.66 12.61
C ASP A 389 -0.29 26.08 12.18
N LYS A 390 0.56 27.04 12.52
CA LYS A 390 0.32 28.45 12.23
C LYS A 390 0.34 28.80 10.74
N ASN A 391 1.03 28.01 9.91
CA ASN A 391 1.35 28.36 8.53
C ASN A 391 0.77 27.39 7.50
N PHE A 392 0.66 26.10 7.86
CA PHE A 392 0.42 25.01 6.92
C PHE A 392 -0.70 24.07 7.32
N LEU A 393 -1.50 24.42 8.33
CA LEU A 393 -2.72 23.68 8.63
C LEU A 393 -3.72 23.86 7.48
N ASN A 394 -4.22 22.74 6.98
CA ASN A 394 -5.22 22.70 5.93
C ASN A 394 -6.35 21.73 6.33
N THR A 395 -7.60 22.15 6.17
CA THR A 395 -8.79 21.37 6.51
C THR A 395 -9.67 21.06 5.30
N GLU A 396 -9.23 21.45 4.10
CA GLU A 396 -9.96 21.33 2.84
C GLU A 396 -9.48 20.15 2.00
N ILE A 397 -8.17 19.83 2.06
CA ILE A 397 -7.54 18.76 1.27
C ILE A 397 -8.09 17.37 1.61
N ARG A 398 -8.41 17.14 2.88
CA ARG A 398 -9.10 15.93 3.35
C ARG A 398 -10.26 16.37 4.24
N PRO A 399 -11.50 16.43 3.72
CA PRO A 399 -12.65 16.84 4.51
C PRO A 399 -12.79 16.05 5.81
N GLY A 400 -13.06 16.75 6.91
CA GLY A 400 -13.17 16.15 8.25
C GLY A 400 -11.83 15.79 8.89
N GLN A 401 -10.70 16.21 8.31
CA GLN A 401 -9.36 16.01 8.86
C GLN A 401 -8.58 17.30 8.90
N ARG A 402 -7.76 17.46 9.94
CA ARG A 402 -6.69 18.46 10.00
C ARG A 402 -5.45 17.83 9.41
N VAL A 403 -4.95 18.40 8.32
CA VAL A 403 -3.70 17.95 7.69
C VAL A 403 -2.70 19.09 7.67
N VAL A 404 -1.42 18.77 7.80
CA VAL A 404 -0.36 19.74 7.50
C VAL A 404 0.02 19.54 6.05
N TYR A 405 -0.04 20.59 5.25
CA TYR A 405 0.26 20.52 3.83
C TYR A 405 1.00 21.75 3.32
N THR A 406 2.04 21.54 2.53
CA THR A 406 2.67 22.59 1.73
C THR A 406 3.17 22.04 0.41
N LYS A 407 3.22 22.91 -0.61
CA LYS A 407 3.72 22.60 -1.93
C LYS A 407 4.82 23.58 -2.30
N LEU A 408 5.99 23.06 -2.60
CA LEU A 408 7.12 23.78 -3.20
C LEU A 408 7.26 23.34 -4.66
N LYS A 409 8.01 24.10 -5.46
CA LYS A 409 8.24 23.81 -6.87
C LYS A 409 9.73 23.71 -7.15
N LEU A 410 10.12 22.75 -7.99
CA LEU A 410 11.47 22.64 -8.54
C LEU A 410 11.38 22.50 -10.05
N THR A 411 12.29 23.14 -10.78
CA THR A 411 12.41 22.93 -12.23
C THR A 411 13.30 21.73 -12.53
N LYS A 412 13.17 21.19 -13.74
CA LYS A 412 14.07 20.15 -14.26
C LYS A 412 15.54 20.56 -14.15
N ASP A 413 15.87 21.79 -14.53
CA ASP A 413 17.24 22.30 -14.52
C ASP A 413 17.79 22.44 -13.10
N GLN A 414 16.94 22.77 -12.12
CA GLN A 414 17.32 22.73 -10.71
C GLN A 414 17.64 21.29 -10.27
N ILE A 415 16.72 20.34 -10.46
CA ILE A 415 16.89 18.96 -10.01
C ILE A 415 18.12 18.29 -10.66
N LEU A 416 18.33 18.54 -11.95
CA LEU A 416 19.43 17.97 -12.70
C LEU A 416 20.72 18.80 -12.65
N ARG A 417 20.69 19.96 -11.96
CA ARG A 417 21.78 20.94 -11.88
C ARG A 417 22.37 21.29 -13.25
N ARG A 418 21.50 21.72 -14.16
CA ARG A 418 21.83 22.10 -15.56
C ARG A 418 21.79 23.62 -15.75
N GLY A 419 22.43 24.10 -16.82
CA GLY A 419 22.45 25.53 -17.16
C GLY A 419 23.04 26.37 -16.03
N GLU A 420 22.29 27.39 -15.59
CA GLU A 420 22.71 28.28 -14.48
C GLU A 420 22.87 27.57 -13.12
N TRP A 421 22.37 26.33 -12.99
CA TRP A 421 22.42 25.53 -11.76
C TRP A 421 23.61 24.56 -11.69
N GLN A 422 24.51 24.58 -12.68
CA GLN A 422 25.74 23.75 -12.64
C GLN A 422 26.59 24.08 -11.40
N ASP A 423 26.89 25.37 -11.20
CA ASP A 423 27.73 25.84 -10.09
C ASP A 423 26.94 26.38 -8.88
N ARG A 424 25.60 26.30 -8.93
CA ARG A 424 24.72 26.74 -7.85
C ARG A 424 24.02 25.56 -7.22
N VAL A 425 23.69 25.69 -5.94
CA VAL A 425 22.89 24.70 -5.21
C VAL A 425 21.45 25.19 -5.15
N PRO A 426 20.51 24.56 -5.88
CA PRO A 426 19.10 24.87 -5.77
C PRO A 426 18.57 24.60 -4.37
N VAL A 427 17.87 25.58 -3.81
CA VAL A 427 17.23 25.49 -2.50
C VAL A 427 15.82 26.04 -2.58
N VAL A 428 14.86 25.25 -2.11
CA VAL A 428 13.47 25.69 -1.90
C VAL A 428 13.07 25.43 -0.46
N LYS A 429 12.36 26.37 0.15
CA LYS A 429 12.02 26.30 1.59
C LYS A 429 10.70 27.00 1.89
N THR A 430 10.07 26.61 2.98
CA THR A 430 8.93 27.33 3.52
C THR A 430 9.34 28.70 4.06
N LYS A 431 8.44 29.68 4.02
CA LYS A 431 8.73 31.07 4.44
C LYS A 431 9.16 31.17 5.92
N ASN A 432 8.63 30.29 6.76
CA ASN A 432 8.92 30.22 8.18
C ASN A 432 10.16 29.38 8.53
N PHE A 433 10.86 28.79 7.54
CA PHE A 433 12.04 27.98 7.81
C PHE A 433 13.20 28.86 8.31
N VAL A 434 13.75 28.51 9.46
CA VAL A 434 14.90 29.20 10.07
C VAL A 434 16.10 28.27 10.05
N ASP A 435 17.17 28.71 9.39
CA ASP A 435 18.44 27.96 9.38
C ASP A 435 19.10 28.07 10.75
N ARG A 436 18.95 27.04 11.57
CA ARG A 436 19.57 26.97 12.89
C ARG A 436 20.95 26.34 12.71
N GLY A 437 21.90 27.14 12.21
CA GLY A 437 23.30 26.76 12.09
C GLY A 437 23.83 26.19 13.41
N GLY A 438 24.09 24.89 13.46
CA GLY A 438 24.57 24.21 14.66
C GLY A 438 25.26 22.91 14.27
N LYS A 439 26.30 22.54 15.04
CA LYS A 439 27.28 21.45 14.84
C LYS A 439 26.71 20.01 14.70
N GLY A 440 25.43 19.83 14.37
CA GLY A 440 24.78 18.54 14.11
C GLY A 440 23.93 18.52 12.82
N SER A 441 24.02 19.52 11.95
CA SER A 441 23.31 19.51 10.64
C SER A 441 23.96 18.59 9.59
N GLY A 442 25.17 18.08 9.86
CA GLY A 442 25.94 17.22 8.96
C GLY A 442 25.93 15.73 9.30
N THR A 443 25.43 15.32 10.47
CA THR A 443 25.44 13.92 10.91
C THR A 443 24.02 13.39 11.01
N GLU A 444 23.74 12.26 10.35
CA GLU A 444 22.48 11.51 10.53
C GLU A 444 22.29 11.08 12.00
N GLU A 445 23.38 11.06 12.78
CA GLU A 445 23.38 10.90 14.22
C GLU A 445 23.02 12.21 14.93
N VAL A 446 21.72 12.42 15.15
CA VAL A 446 21.26 13.28 16.24
C VAL A 446 21.40 12.48 17.54
N THR A 447 22.37 12.85 18.38
CA THR A 447 22.55 12.29 19.73
C THR A 447 21.26 12.46 20.53
N ILE A 448 20.78 11.36 21.13
CA ILE A 448 19.62 11.39 22.01
C ILE A 448 20.15 11.78 23.39
N ASP A 449 19.99 13.05 23.77
CA ASP A 449 20.03 13.40 25.20
C ASP A 449 18.70 12.92 25.78
N ILE A 450 18.71 11.69 26.32
CA ILE A 450 17.62 11.20 27.17
C ILE A 450 17.80 11.97 28.48
N PRO A 451 16.89 12.88 28.87
CA PRO A 451 16.93 13.43 30.21
C PRO A 451 16.85 12.22 31.14
N SER A 452 17.89 12.00 31.96
CA SER A 452 17.86 10.90 32.90
C SER A 452 16.58 10.99 33.72
N LEU A 453 15.90 9.86 33.95
CA LEU A 453 14.77 9.76 34.89
C LEU A 453 15.19 10.05 36.36
N ARG A 454 16.37 10.63 36.57
CA ARG A 454 16.97 11.04 37.83
C ARG A 454 17.75 12.35 37.64
N SER A 455 17.05 13.44 37.41
CA SER A 455 17.57 14.75 37.79
C SER A 455 16.46 15.59 38.39
N GLY A 456 15.96 15.13 39.54
CA GLY A 456 15.49 16.06 40.55
C GLY A 456 16.73 16.73 41.15
N ARG A 457 16.92 18.00 40.83
CA ARG A 457 17.49 19.01 41.71
C ARG A 457 16.79 20.33 41.44
#